data_AF-E1ZC39-F1
#
_entry.id   AF-E1ZC39-F1
#
_cell.length_a   1.000
_cell.length_b   1.000
_cell.length_c   1.000
_cell.angle_alpha   90.00
_cell.angle_beta   90.00
_cell.angle_gamma   90.00
#
_symmetry.space_group_name_H-M   'P 1'
#
loop_
_entity.id
_entity.type
_entity.pdbx_description
1 polymer ?
#
loop_
_entity_poly.entity_id
_entity_poly.type
_entity_poly.pdbx_seq_one_letter_code
_entity_poly.pdbx_strand_id
1 'polypeptide(L)'
;MRTIALLAVLLACGGVGARFVIEEGGLKVVLPPEAKSQYPKGFDVALANFGAPRYGGTLRGRLVYVDPDYYSDKHTCSPPCVFACQDFGAATPPLDLRGDSQETYIMLVWNAQSAGARGAIVVNFEDKLTTMEAPDDDDEASVKFLTNITIPATFVTKSTGGALKALLQGGAAVYVSMDWTDILPKKQQVFWEFWTNSNDQCGPICDVQKQFIKQFVPVAKEFDSHNWTVFTPHYIVWICPPLYRTSDECRSQCIRKGRYCSPDPDGNLTAGYSGSDVVQENLRQLCVFKLSSEAGRAYLWWDYVTLFGEQCDMESGQYGEECALKVFDQVNKDGWSSRSALQGCIGQQDADADQPIMDAQLAAQKGDDKTGEGEVFILPTIRINSVQYRGKMATAEVLRAICAGFAAGNTPETCSKAVDDPCMQGGKGYQECSARTDGKTQASSALLLPAARQQLRSAACITGIPDECGADYGGCWHVELKVGGKPQAFSACKDNLAAYQDALAHGQPVDGVPLHTCTCPPCFTAVEKGGAVSCTPKCDLRYCDLDVGLCHAEPGSGGGGLGAGAVAVIVIAVVAILGGAGYLAYQYRIRSIMQQEVRAILAQYMHLPETDTDADLGAALGGTRLKPLDGV
;
A
#
# COMPACT_ATOMS: atom_id res chain seq x y z
N MET A 1 24.39 -26.40 -58.22
CA MET A 1 24.12 -24.98 -57.89
C MET A 1 22.64 -24.65 -57.64
N ARG A 2 21.75 -25.61 -57.31
CA ARG A 2 20.32 -25.34 -57.03
C ARG A 2 19.86 -25.71 -55.61
N THR A 3 20.75 -26.23 -54.77
CA THR A 3 20.44 -26.64 -53.39
C THR A 3 20.90 -25.65 -52.30
N ILE A 4 21.66 -24.61 -52.67
CA ILE A 4 22.16 -23.59 -51.72
C ILE A 4 21.20 -22.39 -51.63
N ALA A 5 20.32 -22.19 -52.63
CA ALA A 5 19.37 -21.08 -52.65
C ALA A 5 18.15 -21.30 -51.74
N LEU A 6 17.82 -22.54 -51.35
CA LEU A 6 16.68 -22.81 -50.46
C LEU A 6 16.99 -22.57 -48.98
N LEU A 7 18.24 -22.68 -48.55
CA LEU A 7 18.61 -22.40 -47.15
C LEU A 7 18.71 -20.90 -46.85
N ALA A 8 18.99 -20.06 -47.85
CA ALA A 8 19.10 -18.61 -47.67
C ALA A 8 17.75 -17.88 -47.58
N VAL A 9 16.65 -18.51 -48.04
CA VAL A 9 15.29 -17.94 -47.95
C VAL A 9 14.60 -18.31 -46.62
N LEU A 10 15.07 -19.35 -45.93
CA LEU A 10 14.57 -19.74 -44.59
C LEU A 10 15.21 -18.95 -43.43
N LEU A 11 16.25 -18.17 -43.67
CA LEU A 11 16.92 -17.30 -42.68
C LEU A 11 16.47 -15.83 -42.73
N ALA A 12 15.48 -15.51 -43.57
CA ALA A 12 14.90 -14.17 -43.69
C ALA A 12 13.46 -14.05 -43.15
N CYS A 13 12.97 -15.07 -42.42
CA CYS A 13 11.91 -14.83 -41.44
C CYS A 13 12.57 -14.27 -40.18
N GLY A 14 12.85 -12.96 -40.21
CA GLY A 14 12.99 -12.22 -38.95
C GLY A 14 11.69 -12.43 -38.20
N GLY A 15 11.72 -13.31 -37.19
CA GLY A 15 10.63 -13.43 -36.25
C GLY A 15 10.46 -12.09 -35.57
N VAL A 16 9.51 -11.30 -36.04
CA VAL A 16 8.87 -10.26 -35.23
C VAL A 16 8.03 -11.04 -34.23
N GLY A 17 8.71 -11.57 -33.22
CA GLY A 17 8.06 -12.17 -32.06
C GLY A 17 7.61 -11.00 -31.21
N ALA A 18 6.30 -10.81 -31.11
CA ALA A 18 5.73 -9.95 -30.08
C ALA A 18 6.31 -10.40 -28.72
N ARG A 19 6.91 -9.46 -28.00
CA ARG A 19 7.56 -9.72 -26.71
C ARG A 19 6.76 -9.04 -25.62
N PHE A 20 6.38 -9.83 -24.62
CA PHE A 20 5.93 -9.28 -23.35
C PHE A 20 7.05 -8.44 -22.74
N VAL A 21 6.79 -7.15 -22.52
CA VAL A 21 7.72 -6.25 -21.85
C VAL A 21 7.36 -6.22 -20.36
N ILE A 22 8.37 -6.50 -19.53
CA ILE A 22 8.25 -6.44 -18.09
C ILE A 22 8.55 -5.00 -17.68
N GLU A 23 7.65 -4.43 -16.90
CA GLU A 23 7.79 -3.06 -16.42
C GLU A 23 8.64 -3.06 -15.15
N GLU A 24 9.85 -2.51 -15.27
CA GLU A 24 10.86 -2.56 -14.24
C GLU A 24 10.92 -1.26 -13.44
N GLY A 25 11.15 -1.40 -12.14
CA GLY A 25 11.48 -0.31 -11.22
C GLY A 25 12.85 -0.55 -10.58
N GLY A 26 13.25 0.37 -9.70
CA GLY A 26 14.51 0.26 -8.97
C GLY A 26 14.32 -0.10 -7.50
N LEU A 27 15.16 -0.98 -6.97
CA LEU A 27 15.32 -1.23 -5.54
C LEU A 27 16.76 -0.94 -5.11
N LYS A 28 16.95 0.06 -4.26
CA LYS A 28 18.29 0.48 -3.79
C LYS A 28 18.46 0.25 -2.30
N VAL A 29 19.59 -0.30 -1.89
CA VAL A 29 19.97 -0.33 -0.47
C VAL A 29 20.40 1.07 -0.04
N VAL A 30 19.77 1.58 1.02
CA VAL A 30 20.03 2.91 1.59
C VAL A 30 20.98 2.80 2.77
N LEU A 31 20.74 1.82 3.66
CA LEU A 31 21.55 1.53 4.83
C LEU A 31 21.67 0.01 5.02
N PRO A 32 22.77 -0.48 5.62
CA PRO A 32 23.94 0.29 6.06
C PRO A 32 24.86 0.73 4.87
N PRO A 33 25.77 1.70 5.05
CA PRO A 33 26.63 2.22 3.97
C PRO A 33 27.50 1.16 3.28
N GLU A 34 27.92 0.14 4.02
CA GLU A 34 28.69 -0.99 3.50
C GLU A 34 27.86 -1.80 2.49
N ALA A 35 26.60 -2.09 2.85
CA ALA A 35 25.66 -2.79 1.98
C ALA A 35 25.29 -1.94 0.74
N LYS A 36 25.11 -0.63 0.93
CA LYS A 36 24.92 0.32 -0.18
C LYS A 36 26.12 0.34 -1.13
N SER A 37 27.34 0.25 -0.60
CA SER A 37 28.58 0.24 -1.39
C SER A 37 28.78 -1.09 -2.12
N GLN A 38 28.27 -2.19 -1.55
CA GLN A 38 28.26 -3.51 -2.20
C GLN A 38 27.30 -3.56 -3.40
N TYR A 39 26.17 -2.87 -3.33
CA TYR A 39 25.15 -2.82 -4.38
C TYR A 39 24.88 -1.37 -4.86
N PRO A 40 25.86 -0.70 -5.49
CA PRO A 40 25.77 0.74 -5.77
C PRO A 40 24.72 1.07 -6.84
N LYS A 41 24.42 0.13 -7.74
CA LYS A 41 23.36 0.28 -8.76
C LYS A 41 21.97 -0.10 -8.25
N GLY A 42 21.87 -0.80 -7.12
CA GLY A 42 20.64 -1.43 -6.67
C GLY A 42 20.34 -2.72 -7.44
N PHE A 43 19.06 -3.09 -7.43
CA PHE A 43 18.49 -4.26 -8.07
C PHE A 43 17.31 -3.84 -8.94
N ASP A 44 17.13 -4.53 -10.06
CA ASP A 44 15.94 -4.39 -10.90
C ASP A 44 14.80 -5.19 -10.28
N VAL A 45 13.60 -4.62 -10.32
CA VAL A 45 12.38 -5.25 -9.79
C VAL A 45 11.27 -5.17 -10.80
N ALA A 46 10.45 -6.21 -10.92
CA ALA A 46 9.24 -6.15 -11.72
C ALA A 46 8.09 -5.56 -10.88
N LEU A 47 7.32 -4.65 -11.46
CA LEU A 47 6.16 -4.08 -10.78
C LEU A 47 4.96 -5.06 -10.79
N ALA A 48 4.23 -5.14 -9.68
CA ALA A 48 2.97 -5.88 -9.63
C ALA A 48 1.87 -5.15 -10.41
N ASN A 49 0.98 -5.88 -11.10
CA ASN A 49 -0.19 -5.29 -11.75
C ASN A 49 -1.34 -4.95 -10.78
N PHE A 50 -1.12 -5.06 -9.46
CA PHE A 50 -2.06 -4.74 -8.39
C PHE A 50 -1.40 -3.88 -7.30
N GLY A 51 -2.19 -3.44 -6.32
CA GLY A 51 -1.73 -2.57 -5.24
C GLY A 51 -1.54 -1.11 -5.65
N ALA A 52 -0.90 -0.31 -4.79
CA ALA A 52 -0.78 1.14 -5.00
C ALA A 52 0.68 1.57 -5.25
N PRO A 53 1.17 1.53 -6.50
CA PRO A 53 2.49 2.01 -6.87
C PRO A 53 2.63 3.53 -6.64
N ARG A 54 3.87 3.99 -6.45
CA ARG A 54 4.19 5.39 -6.14
C ARG A 54 4.81 6.11 -7.34
N TYR A 55 4.22 6.00 -8.54
CA TYR A 55 4.73 6.66 -9.76
C TYR A 55 5.12 8.12 -9.50
N GLY A 56 6.32 8.51 -9.95
CA GLY A 56 6.90 9.83 -9.68
C GLY A 56 7.53 9.99 -8.29
N GLY A 57 7.58 8.94 -7.48
CA GLY A 57 8.08 8.97 -6.11
C GLY A 57 8.86 7.72 -5.70
N THR A 58 9.20 7.65 -4.42
CA THR A 58 9.97 6.55 -3.82
C THR A 58 9.35 6.09 -2.52
N LEU A 59 9.46 4.81 -2.19
CA LEU A 59 9.11 4.27 -0.88
C LEU A 59 10.37 3.76 -0.18
N ARG A 60 10.72 4.36 0.96
CA ARG A 60 11.80 3.86 1.82
C ARG A 60 11.23 3.09 3.00
N GLY A 61 11.85 1.96 3.31
CA GLY A 61 11.44 1.11 4.41
C GLY A 61 12.61 0.32 4.98
N ARG A 62 12.47 -0.08 6.26
CA ARG A 62 13.33 -1.10 6.83
C ARG A 62 12.91 -2.44 6.25
N LEU A 63 13.87 -3.19 5.72
CA LEU A 63 13.63 -4.52 5.19
C LEU A 63 13.43 -5.49 6.36
N VAL A 64 12.38 -6.29 6.27
CA VAL A 64 12.09 -7.38 7.21
C VAL A 64 11.88 -8.63 6.36
N TYR A 65 12.52 -9.73 6.75
CA TYR A 65 12.40 -11.00 6.07
C TYR A 65 11.58 -11.96 6.95
N VAL A 66 10.50 -12.48 6.38
CA VAL A 66 9.55 -13.37 7.06
C VAL A 66 9.83 -14.78 6.53
N ASP A 67 10.41 -15.65 7.36
CA ASP A 67 10.72 -17.03 7.02
C ASP A 67 10.10 -17.95 8.09
N PRO A 68 9.45 -19.06 7.73
CA PRO A 68 8.98 -20.04 8.69
C PRO A 68 10.12 -20.70 9.49
N ASP A 69 11.30 -20.89 8.88
CA ASP A 69 12.42 -21.62 9.47
C ASP A 69 13.49 -20.69 10.10
N TYR A 70 13.37 -19.35 9.96
CA TYR A 70 14.30 -18.38 10.58
C TYR A 70 13.98 -18.06 12.05
N TYR A 71 12.80 -18.46 12.53
CA TYR A 71 12.32 -18.17 13.90
C TYR A 71 12.22 -19.42 14.77
N SER A 72 13.18 -20.33 14.68
CA SER A 72 13.15 -21.55 15.48
C SER A 72 13.50 -21.37 16.96
N ASP A 73 13.95 -20.21 17.44
CA ASP A 73 13.95 -19.90 18.89
C ASP A 73 14.30 -18.43 19.17
N LYS A 74 13.31 -17.68 19.68
CA LYS A 74 13.38 -16.30 20.19
C LYS A 74 13.50 -15.21 19.11
N HIS A 75 12.86 -14.07 19.39
CA HIS A 75 12.87 -12.75 18.71
C HIS A 75 11.52 -12.40 18.09
N THR A 76 10.68 -11.78 18.94
CA THR A 76 9.56 -10.93 18.57
C THR A 76 9.99 -9.82 17.60
N CYS A 77 9.08 -9.41 16.70
CA CYS A 77 9.27 -8.24 15.84
C CYS A 77 9.63 -7.01 16.69
N SER A 78 10.80 -6.41 16.45
CA SER A 78 11.19 -5.14 17.08
C SER A 78 11.50 -4.07 16.02
N PRO A 79 10.88 -2.87 16.05
CA PRO A 79 9.91 -2.44 17.04
C PRO A 79 8.60 -3.24 16.93
N PRO A 80 7.78 -3.24 18.00
CA PRO A 80 6.56 -4.05 18.06
C PRO A 80 5.64 -3.70 16.89
N CYS A 81 5.55 -4.61 15.93
CA CYS A 81 4.46 -4.63 14.97
C CYS A 81 3.19 -4.95 15.76
N VAL A 82 2.21 -4.05 15.72
CA VAL A 82 0.95 -4.15 16.48
C VAL A 82 0.16 -5.43 16.16
N PHE A 83 0.52 -6.15 15.09
CA PHE A 83 -0.10 -7.41 14.66
C PHE A 83 0.80 -8.66 14.71
N ALA A 84 1.98 -8.59 15.34
CA ALA A 84 2.83 -9.77 15.61
C ALA A 84 2.94 -10.07 17.13
N CYS A 85 1.86 -9.84 17.87
CA CYS A 85 1.79 -10.03 19.33
C CYS A 85 1.42 -11.46 19.75
N GLN A 86 1.34 -12.41 18.81
CA GLN A 86 1.17 -13.83 19.08
C GLN A 86 2.33 -14.61 18.47
N ASP A 87 2.64 -15.74 19.09
CA ASP A 87 3.54 -16.75 18.53
C ASP A 87 3.06 -17.15 17.13
N PHE A 88 3.95 -17.30 16.16
CA PHE A 88 3.58 -17.54 14.75
C PHE A 88 2.76 -18.83 14.57
N GLY A 89 2.94 -19.81 15.46
CA GLY A 89 2.12 -21.03 15.54
C GLY A 89 0.75 -20.87 16.21
N ALA A 90 0.49 -19.73 16.86
CA ALA A 90 -0.79 -19.38 17.49
C ALA A 90 -1.55 -18.29 16.72
N ALA A 91 -0.85 -17.52 15.87
CA ALA A 91 -1.42 -16.55 14.96
C ALA A 91 -2.07 -17.29 13.78
N THR A 92 -3.37 -17.11 13.60
CA THR A 92 -4.12 -17.62 12.44
C THR A 92 -4.33 -16.48 11.44
N PRO A 93 -4.10 -16.67 10.12
CA PRO A 93 -3.63 -17.89 9.44
C PRO A 93 -2.09 -17.94 9.29
N PRO A 94 -1.47 -19.10 9.57
CA PRO A 94 -0.03 -19.32 9.46
C PRO A 94 0.35 -19.80 8.05
N LEU A 95 1.51 -19.36 7.54
CA LEU A 95 2.07 -19.81 6.26
C LEU A 95 2.86 -21.12 6.48
N ASP A 96 2.33 -22.25 6.00
CA ASP A 96 3.07 -23.51 5.83
C ASP A 96 3.31 -23.78 4.34
N LEU A 97 4.52 -23.45 3.86
CA LEU A 97 4.95 -23.66 2.47
C LEU A 97 5.41 -25.10 2.18
N ARG A 98 5.13 -26.06 3.07
CA ARG A 98 5.48 -27.47 2.87
C ARG A 98 4.26 -28.37 2.64
N GLY A 99 3.05 -27.82 2.69
CA GLY A 99 1.79 -28.48 2.35
C GLY A 99 1.20 -28.01 1.03
N ASP A 100 0.29 -28.83 0.51
CA ASP A 100 -0.55 -28.70 -0.71
C ASP A 100 -1.43 -27.43 -0.69
N SER A 101 -0.80 -26.25 -0.54
CA SER A 101 -1.48 -25.01 -0.18
C SER A 101 -1.76 -24.15 -1.41
N GLN A 102 -3.03 -23.81 -1.56
CA GLN A 102 -3.66 -23.02 -2.61
C GLN A 102 -3.33 -21.51 -2.48
N GLU A 103 -2.11 -21.14 -2.07
CA GLU A 103 -1.78 -19.76 -1.74
C GLU A 103 -1.17 -18.98 -2.92
N THR A 104 -1.83 -17.91 -3.34
CA THR A 104 -1.36 -17.01 -4.42
C THR A 104 -0.49 -15.88 -3.87
N TYR A 105 0.40 -15.32 -4.70
CA TYR A 105 1.27 -14.18 -4.33
C TYR A 105 0.50 -12.94 -3.84
N ILE A 106 -0.79 -12.80 -4.21
CA ILE A 106 -1.68 -11.74 -3.72
C ILE A 106 -1.96 -11.90 -2.23
N MET A 107 -2.19 -13.13 -1.78
CA MET A 107 -2.42 -13.39 -0.37
C MET A 107 -1.17 -13.05 0.46
N LEU A 108 0.03 -13.30 -0.06
CA LEU A 108 1.29 -12.87 0.58
C LEU A 108 1.33 -11.34 0.79
N VAL A 109 0.98 -10.58 -0.25
CA VAL A 109 1.00 -9.11 -0.19
C VAL A 109 -0.11 -8.59 0.73
N TRP A 110 -1.31 -9.18 0.69
CA TRP A 110 -2.41 -8.85 1.58
C TRP A 110 -2.05 -9.10 3.06
N ASN A 111 -1.40 -10.22 3.35
CA ASN A 111 -0.97 -10.57 4.70
C ASN A 111 0.12 -9.59 5.19
N ALA A 112 1.09 -9.26 4.33
CA ALA A 112 2.10 -8.26 4.64
C ALA A 112 1.46 -6.89 4.96
N GLN A 113 0.49 -6.46 4.15
CA GLN A 113 -0.27 -5.23 4.40
C GLN A 113 -1.01 -5.29 5.75
N SER A 114 -1.71 -6.39 6.02
CA SER A 114 -2.47 -6.58 7.25
C SER A 114 -1.57 -6.57 8.49
N ALA A 115 -0.32 -7.00 8.35
CA ALA A 115 0.72 -6.91 9.38
C ALA A 115 1.32 -5.50 9.56
N GLY A 116 0.88 -4.51 8.77
CA GLY A 116 1.34 -3.12 8.83
C GLY A 116 2.56 -2.83 7.95
N ALA A 117 2.90 -3.70 6.99
CA ALA A 117 3.93 -3.40 6.01
C ALA A 117 3.52 -2.18 5.15
N ARG A 118 4.52 -1.41 4.70
CA ARG A 118 4.31 -0.26 3.80
C ARG A 118 4.51 -0.59 2.33
N GLY A 119 5.02 -1.78 2.04
CA GLY A 119 5.31 -2.31 0.71
C GLY A 119 5.79 -3.75 0.83
N ALA A 120 5.66 -4.52 -0.25
CA ALA A 120 6.02 -5.93 -0.28
C ALA A 120 7.05 -6.22 -1.39
N ILE A 121 8.06 -7.02 -1.06
CA ILE A 121 9.03 -7.58 -2.02
C ILE A 121 8.81 -9.08 -2.04
N VAL A 122 8.32 -9.60 -3.15
CA VAL A 122 8.11 -11.04 -3.35
C VAL A 122 9.26 -11.58 -4.16
N VAL A 123 9.87 -12.66 -3.69
CA VAL A 123 11.04 -13.29 -4.33
C VAL A 123 10.55 -14.40 -5.25
N ASN A 124 10.94 -14.34 -6.52
CA ASN A 124 10.68 -15.41 -7.48
C ASN A 124 11.46 -16.67 -7.12
N PHE A 125 10.89 -17.84 -7.43
CA PHE A 125 11.56 -19.13 -7.32
C PHE A 125 12.63 -19.34 -8.42
N GLU A 126 12.57 -18.55 -9.50
CA GLU A 126 13.53 -18.52 -10.60
C GLU A 126 14.35 -17.22 -10.67
N ASP A 127 15.47 -17.26 -11.37
CA ASP A 127 16.29 -16.09 -11.70
C ASP A 127 15.80 -15.38 -12.97
N LYS A 128 14.50 -15.10 -12.99
CA LYS A 128 13.82 -14.41 -14.09
C LYS A 128 12.86 -13.37 -13.51
N LEU A 129 12.90 -12.15 -14.01
CA LEU A 129 11.85 -11.17 -13.71
C LEU A 129 10.57 -11.60 -14.42
N THR A 130 9.45 -11.46 -13.73
CA THR A 130 8.11 -11.72 -14.26
C THR A 130 7.17 -10.71 -13.60
N THR A 131 6.24 -10.16 -14.38
CA THR A 131 5.16 -9.32 -13.85
C THR A 131 4.24 -10.19 -13.01
N MET A 132 3.99 -9.81 -11.74
CA MET A 132 2.91 -10.43 -10.98
C MET A 132 1.59 -9.98 -11.59
N GLU A 133 0.87 -10.93 -12.17
CA GLU A 133 -0.47 -10.73 -12.71
C GLU A 133 -1.52 -10.85 -11.58
N ALA A 134 -2.77 -10.53 -11.85
CA ALA A 134 -3.87 -10.90 -10.97
C ALA A 134 -4.36 -12.28 -11.48
N PRO A 135 -4.76 -13.23 -10.62
CA PRO A 135 -5.35 -14.49 -11.06
C PRO A 135 -6.54 -14.24 -11.96
N ASP A 136 -6.64 -15.06 -13.00
CA ASP A 136 -7.77 -15.08 -13.95
C ASP A 136 -9.01 -15.74 -13.34
N ASP A 137 -8.85 -16.47 -12.23
CA ASP A 137 -9.91 -17.28 -11.64
C ASP A 137 -10.94 -16.42 -10.90
N ASP A 138 -12.22 -16.74 -11.13
CA ASP A 138 -13.42 -16.14 -10.49
C ASP A 138 -13.51 -16.40 -8.97
N ASP A 139 -12.41 -16.71 -8.30
CA ASP A 139 -12.38 -16.81 -6.86
C ASP A 139 -12.62 -15.42 -6.24
N GLU A 140 -13.87 -15.20 -5.84
CA GLU A 140 -14.35 -13.99 -5.18
C GLU A 140 -13.44 -13.57 -4.01
N ALA A 141 -12.82 -14.53 -3.32
CA ALA A 141 -11.86 -14.27 -2.25
C ALA A 141 -10.57 -13.62 -2.76
N SER A 142 -9.97 -14.17 -3.83
CA SER A 142 -8.78 -13.61 -4.49
C SER A 142 -9.01 -12.19 -5.03
N VAL A 143 -10.18 -11.95 -5.62
CA VAL A 143 -10.60 -10.59 -6.04
C VAL A 143 -10.74 -9.64 -4.85
N LYS A 144 -11.35 -10.08 -3.75
CA LYS A 144 -11.50 -9.26 -2.54
C LYS A 144 -10.14 -8.84 -1.99
N PHE A 145 -9.12 -9.69 -2.05
CA PHE A 145 -7.76 -9.30 -1.67
C PHE A 145 -7.17 -8.30 -2.65
N LEU A 146 -7.24 -8.58 -3.96
CA LEU A 146 -6.72 -7.72 -5.03
C LEU A 146 -7.21 -6.27 -4.93
N THR A 147 -8.52 -6.08 -4.76
CA THR A 147 -9.17 -4.76 -4.71
C THR A 147 -8.79 -3.96 -3.46
N ASN A 148 -8.47 -4.64 -2.35
CA ASN A 148 -8.19 -4.01 -1.07
C ASN A 148 -6.67 -3.87 -0.78
N ILE A 149 -5.78 -4.36 -1.64
CA ILE A 149 -4.34 -4.08 -1.51
C ILE A 149 -4.08 -2.60 -1.85
N THR A 150 -3.50 -1.90 -0.89
CA THR A 150 -3.16 -0.46 -0.89
C THR A 150 -1.66 -0.19 -0.76
N ILE A 151 -0.84 -1.23 -0.56
CA ILE A 151 0.61 -1.12 -0.55
C ILE A 151 1.18 -1.43 -1.94
N PRO A 152 2.31 -0.85 -2.34
CA PRO A 152 3.04 -1.28 -3.52
C PRO A 152 3.65 -2.67 -3.31
N ALA A 153 3.65 -3.47 -4.38
CA ALA A 153 4.29 -4.77 -4.41
C ALA A 153 5.24 -4.87 -5.63
N THR A 154 6.38 -5.52 -5.42
CA THR A 154 7.40 -5.73 -6.47
C THR A 154 7.93 -7.16 -6.42
N PHE A 155 8.23 -7.71 -7.59
CA PHE A 155 8.81 -9.04 -7.75
C PHE A 155 10.32 -8.92 -8.01
N VAL A 156 11.12 -9.77 -7.38
CA VAL A 156 12.57 -9.81 -7.58
C VAL A 156 13.04 -11.22 -7.93
N THR A 157 14.20 -11.33 -8.58
CA THR A 157 14.80 -12.64 -8.89
C THR A 157 15.21 -13.38 -7.62
N LYS A 158 15.34 -14.71 -7.72
CA LYS A 158 15.87 -15.56 -6.65
C LYS A 158 17.23 -15.06 -6.11
N SER A 159 18.14 -14.70 -7.00
CA SER A 159 19.47 -14.15 -6.71
C SER A 159 19.41 -12.82 -5.95
N THR A 160 18.51 -11.91 -6.35
CA THR A 160 18.26 -10.66 -5.63
C THR A 160 17.72 -10.94 -4.23
N GLY A 161 16.74 -11.84 -4.11
CA GLY A 161 16.22 -12.27 -2.81
C GLY A 161 17.31 -12.87 -1.91
N GLY A 162 18.19 -13.71 -2.47
CA GLY A 162 19.35 -14.27 -1.77
C GLY A 162 20.33 -13.21 -1.30
N ALA A 163 20.62 -12.21 -2.13
CA ALA A 163 21.48 -11.07 -1.78
C ALA A 163 20.88 -10.24 -0.63
N LEU A 164 19.59 -9.91 -0.70
CA LEU A 164 18.86 -9.20 0.37
C LEU A 164 18.83 -10.00 1.67
N LYS A 165 18.61 -11.32 1.59
CA LYS A 165 18.65 -12.23 2.75
C LYS A 165 20.03 -12.26 3.40
N ALA A 166 21.10 -12.32 2.61
CA ALA A 166 22.47 -12.30 3.11
C ALA A 166 22.81 -10.99 3.84
N LEU A 167 22.31 -9.84 3.34
CA LEU A 167 22.47 -8.55 4.02
C LEU A 167 21.83 -8.54 5.41
N LEU A 168 20.65 -9.14 5.56
CA LEU A 168 19.94 -9.22 6.84
C LEU A 168 20.63 -10.15 7.85
N GLN A 169 21.32 -11.19 7.38
CA GLN A 169 22.11 -12.08 8.25
C GLN A 169 23.28 -11.37 8.95
N GLY A 170 23.70 -10.21 8.45
CA GLY A 170 24.76 -9.39 9.08
C GLY A 170 24.35 -8.72 10.40
N GLY A 171 23.10 -8.84 10.85
CA GLY A 171 22.60 -8.30 12.12
C GLY A 171 22.34 -6.80 12.15
N ALA A 172 22.88 -6.03 11.19
CA ALA A 172 22.57 -4.62 11.01
C ALA A 172 21.19 -4.42 10.37
N ALA A 173 20.48 -3.36 10.77
CA ALA A 173 19.21 -3.00 10.15
C ALA A 173 19.43 -2.56 8.69
N VAL A 174 18.79 -3.26 7.75
CA VAL A 174 18.86 -2.94 6.32
C VAL A 174 17.68 -2.05 5.95
N TYR A 175 17.96 -0.92 5.31
CA TYR A 175 16.94 -0.04 4.73
C TYR A 175 17.03 -0.06 3.22
N VAL A 176 15.89 -0.16 2.55
CA VAL A 176 15.78 -0.17 1.09
C VAL A 176 14.87 0.96 0.62
N SER A 177 15.05 1.36 -0.64
CA SER A 177 14.24 2.33 -1.35
C SER A 177 13.72 1.69 -2.64
N MET A 178 12.40 1.52 -2.74
CA MET A 178 11.74 1.27 -4.02
C MET A 178 11.56 2.61 -4.74
N ASP A 179 11.80 2.63 -6.05
CA ASP A 179 11.90 3.86 -6.84
C ASP A 179 11.04 3.77 -8.11
N TRP A 180 10.07 4.68 -8.22
CA TRP A 180 9.18 4.85 -9.39
C TRP A 180 9.31 6.25 -10.03
N THR A 181 10.37 7.00 -9.72
CA THR A 181 10.52 8.40 -10.17
C THR A 181 10.60 8.52 -11.70
N ASP A 182 11.42 7.66 -12.32
CA ASP A 182 11.80 7.73 -13.74
C ASP A 182 11.33 6.53 -14.57
N ILE A 183 10.25 5.84 -14.15
CA ILE A 183 9.70 4.69 -14.90
C ILE A 183 8.99 5.15 -16.18
N LEU A 184 8.24 6.25 -16.08
CA LEU A 184 7.48 6.78 -17.23
C LEU A 184 8.27 7.86 -17.96
N PRO A 185 8.38 7.79 -19.31
CA PRO A 185 8.90 8.87 -20.12
C PRO A 185 8.14 10.17 -19.84
N LYS A 186 8.85 11.28 -19.69
CA LYS A 186 8.24 12.59 -19.40
C LYS A 186 7.91 13.33 -20.69
N LYS A 187 6.68 13.82 -20.83
CA LYS A 187 6.21 14.58 -22.01
C LYS A 187 5.54 15.90 -21.60
N GLN A 188 5.53 16.88 -22.50
CA GLN A 188 4.81 18.15 -22.29
C GLN A 188 3.29 17.91 -22.25
N GLN A 189 2.82 17.10 -23.21
CA GLN A 189 1.47 16.57 -23.28
C GLN A 189 1.56 15.06 -23.11
N VAL A 190 0.81 14.49 -22.18
CA VAL A 190 0.85 13.04 -21.90
C VAL A 190 -0.06 12.30 -22.88
N PHE A 191 0.47 11.27 -23.53
CA PHE A 191 -0.29 10.35 -24.35
C PHE A 191 -0.64 9.15 -23.49
N TRP A 192 -1.90 8.75 -23.47
CA TRP A 192 -2.30 7.58 -22.71
C TRP A 192 -3.42 6.80 -23.39
N GLU A 193 -3.38 5.50 -23.18
CA GLU A 193 -4.26 4.53 -23.79
C GLU A 193 -4.96 3.71 -22.72
N PHE A 194 -6.19 3.31 -23.01
CA PHE A 194 -6.94 2.37 -22.17
C PHE A 194 -7.40 1.19 -23.01
N TRP A 195 -6.79 0.04 -22.74
CA TRP A 195 -7.09 -1.25 -23.35
C TRP A 195 -8.16 -1.98 -22.53
N THR A 196 -9.28 -2.27 -23.17
CA THR A 196 -10.50 -2.80 -22.54
C THR A 196 -11.21 -3.84 -23.42
N ASN A 197 -12.29 -4.42 -22.90
CA ASN A 197 -13.30 -5.15 -23.66
C ASN A 197 -14.71 -4.65 -23.24
N SER A 198 -15.71 -4.73 -24.11
CA SER A 198 -17.12 -4.49 -23.79
C SER A 198 -17.82 -5.71 -23.18
N ASN A 199 -17.10 -6.81 -22.92
CA ASN A 199 -17.59 -7.92 -22.11
C ASN A 199 -17.94 -7.41 -20.70
N ASP A 200 -19.10 -7.80 -20.18
CA ASP A 200 -19.49 -7.50 -18.81
C ASP A 200 -19.84 -8.71 -17.94
N GLN A 201 -19.56 -9.93 -18.42
CA GLN A 201 -19.73 -11.20 -17.71
C GLN A 201 -18.38 -11.80 -17.22
N CYS A 202 -17.36 -10.97 -16.99
CA CYS A 202 -16.07 -11.39 -16.44
C CYS A 202 -15.96 -11.23 -14.91
N GLY A 203 -17.10 -11.34 -14.22
CA GLY A 203 -17.19 -11.26 -12.77
C GLY A 203 -16.64 -9.93 -12.20
N PRO A 204 -15.99 -9.96 -11.03
CA PRO A 204 -15.55 -8.74 -10.36
C PRO A 204 -14.49 -7.91 -11.11
N ILE A 205 -13.76 -8.51 -12.06
CA ILE A 205 -12.80 -7.78 -12.90
C ILE A 205 -13.56 -6.74 -13.76
N CYS A 206 -14.71 -7.16 -14.32
CA CYS A 206 -15.61 -6.29 -15.08
C CYS A 206 -16.19 -5.18 -14.18
N ASP A 207 -16.53 -5.49 -12.93
CA ASP A 207 -17.06 -4.50 -11.97
C ASP A 207 -16.03 -3.41 -11.64
N VAL A 208 -14.79 -3.79 -11.36
CA VAL A 208 -13.69 -2.84 -11.11
C VAL A 208 -13.50 -1.92 -12.32
N GLN A 209 -13.57 -2.48 -13.53
CA GLN A 209 -13.42 -1.73 -14.76
C GLN A 209 -14.59 -0.75 -14.99
N LYS A 210 -15.84 -1.21 -14.88
CA LYS A 210 -17.04 -0.36 -14.96
C LYS A 210 -16.98 0.78 -13.94
N GLN A 211 -16.57 0.48 -12.71
CA GLN A 211 -16.43 1.45 -11.65
C GLN A 211 -15.34 2.49 -11.97
N PHE A 212 -14.17 2.05 -12.45
CA PHE A 212 -13.10 2.94 -12.87
C PHE A 212 -13.55 3.88 -13.99
N ILE A 213 -14.16 3.35 -15.07
CA ILE A 213 -14.67 4.16 -16.18
C ILE A 213 -15.59 5.27 -15.67
N LYS A 214 -16.57 4.89 -14.83
CA LYS A 214 -17.53 5.83 -14.24
C LYS A 214 -16.86 6.89 -13.36
N GLN A 215 -15.93 6.49 -12.50
CA GLN A 215 -15.27 7.41 -11.57
C GLN A 215 -14.24 8.31 -12.25
N PHE A 216 -13.65 7.88 -13.36
CA PHE A 216 -12.60 8.60 -14.07
C PHE A 216 -13.15 9.65 -15.05
N VAL A 217 -14.43 9.57 -15.43
CA VAL A 217 -15.08 10.53 -16.36
C VAL A 217 -14.79 12.00 -16.03
N PRO A 218 -14.90 12.50 -14.77
CA PRO A 218 -14.61 13.90 -14.48
C PRO A 218 -13.17 14.29 -14.79
N VAL A 219 -12.21 13.41 -14.47
CA VAL A 219 -10.78 13.62 -14.74
C VAL A 219 -10.52 13.62 -16.24
N ALA A 220 -11.08 12.66 -16.97
CA ALA A 220 -10.92 12.56 -18.43
C ALA A 220 -11.47 13.82 -19.15
N LYS A 221 -12.64 14.31 -18.73
CA LYS A 221 -13.23 15.54 -19.27
C LYS A 221 -12.39 16.78 -18.97
N GLU A 222 -11.85 16.87 -17.74
CA GLU A 222 -10.96 17.96 -17.36
C GLU A 222 -9.70 17.97 -18.23
N PHE A 223 -9.06 16.81 -18.41
CA PHE A 223 -7.89 16.65 -19.28
C PHE A 223 -8.13 17.02 -20.74
N ASP A 224 -9.26 16.59 -21.31
CA ASP A 224 -9.63 16.89 -22.69
C ASP A 224 -9.92 18.39 -22.88
N SER A 225 -10.69 19.00 -21.97
CA SER A 225 -11.08 20.42 -22.06
C SER A 225 -9.90 21.40 -22.04
N HIS A 226 -8.78 21.01 -21.41
CA HIS A 226 -7.55 21.79 -21.33
C HIS A 226 -6.45 21.31 -22.30
N ASN A 227 -6.71 20.27 -23.09
CA ASN A 227 -5.75 19.65 -24.01
C ASN A 227 -4.44 19.21 -23.32
N TRP A 228 -4.51 18.79 -22.04
CA TRP A 228 -3.33 18.36 -21.28
C TRP A 228 -2.87 16.95 -21.64
N THR A 229 -3.79 16.11 -22.08
CA THR A 229 -3.51 14.72 -22.48
C THR A 229 -4.12 14.40 -23.83
N VAL A 230 -3.55 13.43 -24.53
CA VAL A 230 -4.19 12.77 -25.68
C VAL A 230 -4.59 11.37 -25.24
N PHE A 231 -5.88 11.09 -25.26
CA PHE A 231 -6.46 9.81 -24.86
C PHE A 231 -6.89 9.00 -26.09
N THR A 232 -6.61 7.70 -26.09
CA THR A 232 -7.10 6.75 -27.10
C THR A 232 -7.62 5.47 -26.43
N PRO A 233 -8.91 5.10 -26.59
CA PRO A 233 -9.41 3.80 -26.17
C PRO A 233 -9.01 2.72 -27.17
N HIS A 234 -8.68 1.56 -26.65
CA HIS A 234 -8.33 0.38 -27.42
C HIS A 234 -9.12 -0.83 -26.93
N TYR A 235 -9.43 -1.73 -27.86
CA TYR A 235 -10.12 -2.97 -27.54
C TYR A 235 -9.29 -4.14 -28.01
N ILE A 236 -9.12 -5.14 -27.15
CA ILE A 236 -8.39 -6.35 -27.53
C ILE A 236 -9.16 -7.07 -28.64
N VAL A 237 -8.44 -7.58 -29.63
CA VAL A 237 -9.04 -8.31 -30.74
C VAL A 237 -8.34 -9.63 -30.92
N TRP A 238 -9.13 -10.70 -30.92
CA TRP A 238 -8.64 -12.04 -31.21
C TRP A 238 -8.84 -12.37 -32.68
N ILE A 239 -8.05 -13.29 -33.19
CA ILE A 239 -8.19 -13.80 -34.56
C ILE A 239 -8.51 -15.28 -34.49
N CYS A 240 -9.39 -15.73 -35.38
CA CYS A 240 -9.60 -17.14 -35.59
C CYS A 240 -8.64 -17.60 -36.71
N PRO A 241 -7.72 -18.54 -36.42
CA PRO A 241 -6.75 -18.98 -37.41
C PRO A 241 -7.45 -19.52 -38.66
N PRO A 242 -6.89 -19.31 -39.87
CA PRO A 242 -7.55 -19.70 -41.13
C PRO A 242 -8.05 -21.15 -41.17
N LEU A 243 -7.33 -22.07 -40.53
CA LEU A 243 -7.68 -23.49 -40.44
C LEU A 243 -8.97 -23.78 -39.66
N TYR A 244 -9.36 -22.89 -38.75
CA TYR A 244 -10.53 -23.05 -37.88
C TYR A 244 -11.70 -22.16 -38.27
N ARG A 245 -11.60 -21.38 -39.35
CA ARG A 245 -12.67 -20.44 -39.79
C ARG A 245 -14.00 -21.08 -40.11
N THR A 246 -14.00 -22.38 -40.41
CA THR A 246 -15.21 -23.15 -40.70
C THR A 246 -15.77 -23.86 -39.47
N SER A 247 -15.10 -23.80 -38.32
CA SER A 247 -15.61 -24.36 -37.05
C SER A 247 -16.81 -23.56 -36.55
N ASP A 248 -17.69 -24.20 -35.78
CA ASP A 248 -18.88 -23.52 -35.25
C ASP A 248 -18.48 -22.51 -34.16
N GLU A 249 -17.43 -22.80 -33.40
CA GLU A 249 -16.83 -21.90 -32.41
C GLU A 249 -16.35 -20.62 -33.07
N CYS A 250 -15.60 -20.71 -34.17
CA CYS A 250 -15.16 -19.51 -34.88
C CYS A 250 -16.30 -18.72 -35.51
N ARG A 251 -17.35 -19.40 -35.99
CA ARG A 251 -18.50 -18.72 -36.57
C ARG A 251 -19.35 -18.00 -35.51
N SER A 252 -19.42 -18.53 -34.29
CA SER A 252 -20.17 -17.90 -33.19
C SER A 252 -19.39 -16.78 -32.51
N GLN A 253 -18.07 -16.90 -32.40
CA GLN A 253 -17.25 -15.98 -31.60
C GLN A 253 -16.63 -14.82 -32.40
N CYS A 254 -16.85 -14.76 -33.72
CA CYS A 254 -16.17 -13.83 -34.60
C CYS A 254 -17.09 -13.14 -35.60
N ILE A 255 -16.70 -11.94 -36.02
CA ILE A 255 -17.24 -11.25 -37.20
C ILE A 255 -16.29 -11.39 -38.40
N ARG A 256 -16.80 -11.02 -39.59
CA ARG A 256 -16.02 -10.93 -40.84
C ARG A 256 -15.22 -12.20 -41.14
N LYS A 257 -15.90 -13.35 -41.02
CA LYS A 257 -15.37 -14.71 -41.27
C LYS A 257 -14.11 -15.05 -40.46
N GLY A 258 -14.11 -14.72 -39.17
CA GLY A 258 -13.03 -15.11 -38.26
C GLY A 258 -11.84 -14.15 -38.23
N ARG A 259 -11.97 -12.97 -38.85
CA ARG A 259 -10.90 -11.96 -38.85
C ARG A 259 -10.79 -11.23 -37.52
N TYR A 260 -11.92 -11.02 -36.86
CA TYR A 260 -11.98 -10.31 -35.58
C TYR A 260 -12.93 -11.05 -34.65
N CYS A 261 -12.45 -11.38 -33.47
CA CYS A 261 -13.11 -12.25 -32.51
C CYS A 261 -12.96 -11.69 -31.10
N SER A 262 -13.81 -12.18 -30.21
CA SER A 262 -13.66 -12.09 -28.76
C SER A 262 -13.88 -13.49 -28.17
N PRO A 263 -13.29 -13.83 -27.01
CA PRO A 263 -13.74 -14.97 -26.24
C PRO A 263 -15.22 -14.80 -25.88
N ASP A 264 -15.85 -15.94 -25.64
CA ASP A 264 -17.22 -16.01 -25.18
C ASP A 264 -17.34 -15.36 -23.79
N PRO A 265 -18.29 -14.44 -23.57
CA PRO A 265 -18.30 -13.56 -22.42
C PRO A 265 -18.47 -14.28 -21.07
N ASP A 266 -19.24 -15.37 -21.04
CA ASP A 266 -19.50 -16.21 -19.84
C ASP A 266 -18.89 -17.63 -19.96
N GLY A 267 -18.16 -17.89 -21.05
CA GLY A 267 -17.56 -19.19 -21.35
C GLY A 267 -18.54 -20.23 -21.89
N ASN A 268 -19.80 -19.88 -22.17
CA ASN A 268 -20.81 -20.79 -22.67
C ASN A 268 -21.14 -20.55 -24.14
N LEU A 269 -20.40 -21.25 -25.01
CA LEU A 269 -20.56 -21.19 -26.48
C LEU A 269 -21.96 -21.54 -27.03
N THR A 270 -22.88 -22.02 -26.20
CA THR A 270 -24.20 -22.52 -26.62
C THR A 270 -25.39 -21.67 -26.14
N ALA A 271 -25.17 -20.72 -25.24
CA ALA A 271 -26.21 -19.90 -24.66
C ALA A 271 -25.69 -18.48 -24.36
N GLY A 272 -26.59 -17.55 -24.10
CA GLY A 272 -26.21 -16.18 -23.79
C GLY A 272 -25.68 -15.41 -25.01
N TYR A 273 -24.89 -14.38 -24.73
CA TYR A 273 -24.24 -13.57 -25.75
C TYR A 273 -22.94 -14.23 -26.20
N SER A 274 -22.60 -14.04 -27.47
CA SER A 274 -21.38 -14.60 -28.04
C SER A 274 -20.24 -13.59 -28.09
N GLY A 275 -19.02 -14.08 -28.29
CA GLY A 275 -17.88 -13.24 -28.64
C GLY A 275 -18.09 -12.41 -29.89
N SER A 276 -18.98 -12.82 -30.81
CA SER A 276 -19.35 -12.00 -31.96
C SER A 276 -20.17 -10.75 -31.56
N ASP A 277 -21.00 -10.83 -30.53
CA ASP A 277 -21.76 -9.69 -30.00
C ASP A 277 -20.81 -8.68 -29.32
N VAL A 278 -19.85 -9.21 -28.57
CA VAL A 278 -18.80 -8.43 -27.89
C VAL A 278 -17.94 -7.67 -28.89
N VAL A 279 -17.39 -8.35 -29.91
CA VAL A 279 -16.51 -7.70 -30.90
C VAL A 279 -17.27 -6.66 -31.76
N GLN A 280 -18.58 -6.86 -31.98
CA GLN A 280 -19.42 -5.86 -32.63
C GLN A 280 -19.58 -4.60 -31.77
N GLU A 281 -19.80 -4.76 -30.47
CA GLU A 281 -19.90 -3.61 -29.55
C GLU A 281 -18.54 -2.91 -29.37
N ASN A 282 -17.43 -3.65 -29.28
CA ASN A 282 -16.08 -3.07 -29.31
C ASN A 282 -15.87 -2.17 -30.54
N LEU A 283 -16.25 -2.66 -31.73
CA LEU A 283 -16.17 -1.87 -32.96
C LEU A 283 -17.09 -0.65 -32.92
N ARG A 284 -18.31 -0.78 -32.38
CA ARG A 284 -19.25 0.33 -32.22
C ARG A 284 -18.69 1.42 -31.30
N GLN A 285 -18.11 1.03 -30.17
CA GLN A 285 -17.47 1.95 -29.22
C GLN A 285 -16.27 2.67 -29.84
N LEU A 286 -15.44 1.96 -30.61
CA LEU A 286 -14.36 2.58 -31.39
C LEU A 286 -14.87 3.56 -32.45
N CYS A 287 -15.99 3.24 -33.10
CA CYS A 287 -16.63 4.16 -34.05
C CYS A 287 -17.20 5.41 -33.38
N VAL A 288 -17.79 5.27 -32.19
CA VAL A 288 -18.21 6.42 -31.37
C VAL A 288 -17.02 7.29 -31.01
N PHE A 289 -15.90 6.69 -30.59
CA PHE A 289 -14.66 7.43 -30.30
C PHE A 289 -14.14 8.17 -31.54
N LYS A 290 -14.08 7.50 -32.70
CA LYS A 290 -13.65 8.12 -33.95
C LYS A 290 -14.51 9.33 -34.31
N LEU A 291 -15.84 9.15 -34.36
CA LEU A 291 -16.76 10.22 -34.76
C LEU A 291 -16.75 11.38 -33.76
N SER A 292 -16.66 11.09 -32.47
CA SER A 292 -16.60 12.14 -31.44
C SER A 292 -15.26 12.88 -31.46
N SER A 293 -14.16 12.19 -31.77
CA SER A 293 -12.84 12.81 -31.98
C SER A 293 -12.82 13.71 -33.22
N GLU A 294 -13.42 13.28 -34.33
CA GLU A 294 -13.58 14.10 -35.55
C GLU A 294 -14.43 15.37 -35.29
N ALA A 295 -15.37 15.30 -34.34
CA ALA A 295 -16.14 16.43 -33.86
C ALA A 295 -15.40 17.30 -32.81
N GLY A 296 -14.16 16.97 -32.46
CA GLY A 296 -13.36 17.68 -31.44
C GLY A 296 -13.87 17.48 -30.01
N ARG A 297 -14.56 16.36 -29.74
CA ARG A 297 -15.23 16.05 -28.47
C ARG A 297 -14.99 14.60 -28.06
N ALA A 298 -13.74 14.15 -28.13
CA ALA A 298 -13.32 12.78 -27.83
C ALA A 298 -13.81 12.29 -26.45
N TYR A 299 -13.98 13.21 -25.49
CA TYR A 299 -14.54 12.93 -24.18
C TYR A 299 -15.95 12.27 -24.20
N LEU A 300 -16.73 12.42 -25.28
CA LEU A 300 -18.06 11.82 -25.42
C LEU A 300 -18.02 10.29 -25.46
N TRP A 301 -16.88 9.69 -25.81
CA TRP A 301 -16.70 8.25 -25.68
C TRP A 301 -16.90 7.80 -24.23
N TRP A 302 -16.39 8.54 -23.24
CA TRP A 302 -16.58 8.24 -21.82
C TRP A 302 -18.05 8.25 -21.42
N ASP A 303 -18.81 9.22 -21.93
CA ASP A 303 -20.26 9.31 -21.69
C ASP A 303 -20.98 8.10 -22.31
N TYR A 304 -20.62 7.72 -23.53
CA TYR A 304 -21.19 6.56 -24.20
C TYR A 304 -20.90 5.26 -23.45
N VAL A 305 -19.64 4.96 -23.13
CA VAL A 305 -19.29 3.67 -22.50
C VAL A 305 -19.79 3.58 -21.05
N THR A 306 -19.89 4.71 -20.35
CA THR A 306 -20.51 4.75 -19.01
C THR A 306 -22.00 4.42 -19.10
N LEU A 307 -22.74 5.09 -19.98
CA LEU A 307 -24.18 4.84 -20.13
C LEU A 307 -24.46 3.44 -20.69
N PHE A 308 -23.62 2.95 -21.61
CA PHE A 308 -23.73 1.58 -22.13
C PHE A 308 -23.53 0.55 -21.00
N GLY A 309 -22.47 0.69 -20.20
CA GLY A 309 -22.21 -0.23 -19.08
C GLY A 309 -23.26 -0.19 -17.97
N GLU A 310 -24.05 0.90 -17.87
CA GLU A 310 -25.15 1.06 -16.92
C GLU A 310 -26.52 0.56 -17.45
N GLN A 311 -26.73 0.58 -18.77
CA GLN A 311 -28.06 0.36 -19.38
C GLN A 311 -28.14 -0.90 -20.25
N CYS A 312 -27.01 -1.41 -20.75
CA CYS A 312 -26.96 -2.48 -21.75
C CYS A 312 -26.23 -3.71 -21.21
N ASP A 313 -26.69 -4.23 -20.07
CA ASP A 313 -26.04 -5.38 -19.42
C ASP A 313 -26.46 -6.72 -20.03
N MET A 314 -25.54 -7.70 -20.04
CA MET A 314 -25.81 -9.05 -20.56
C MET A 314 -26.73 -9.85 -19.64
N GLU A 315 -26.65 -9.65 -18.31
CA GLU A 315 -27.42 -10.40 -17.32
C GLU A 315 -28.94 -10.18 -17.49
N SER A 316 -29.35 -8.94 -17.79
CA SER A 316 -30.74 -8.57 -18.06
C SER A 316 -31.17 -8.80 -19.52
N GLY A 317 -30.27 -9.30 -20.37
CA GLY A 317 -30.54 -9.56 -21.79
C GLY A 317 -30.72 -8.28 -22.62
N GLN A 318 -30.14 -7.16 -22.18
CA GLN A 318 -30.24 -5.86 -22.89
C GLN A 318 -29.01 -5.52 -23.73
N TYR A 319 -27.95 -6.34 -23.66
CA TYR A 319 -26.75 -6.16 -24.45
C TYR A 319 -27.02 -6.26 -25.95
N GLY A 320 -26.35 -5.42 -26.75
CA GLY A 320 -26.40 -5.45 -28.20
C GLY A 320 -26.87 -4.15 -28.86
N GLU A 321 -27.09 -4.21 -30.18
CA GLU A 321 -27.28 -3.03 -31.04
C GLU A 321 -28.48 -2.16 -30.62
N GLU A 322 -29.61 -2.76 -30.24
CA GLU A 322 -30.80 -1.99 -29.90
C GLU A 322 -30.55 -1.04 -28.71
N CYS A 323 -29.95 -1.55 -27.64
CA CYS A 323 -29.60 -0.74 -26.48
C CYS A 323 -28.48 0.27 -26.82
N ALA A 324 -27.46 -0.17 -27.54
CA ALA A 324 -26.36 0.68 -27.99
C ALA A 324 -26.85 1.92 -28.77
N LEU A 325 -27.82 1.75 -29.67
CA LEU A 325 -28.41 2.84 -30.45
C LEU A 325 -29.30 3.78 -29.60
N LYS A 326 -29.88 3.30 -28.50
CA LYS A 326 -30.60 4.15 -27.53
C LYS A 326 -29.59 4.99 -26.73
N VAL A 327 -28.49 4.38 -26.28
CA VAL A 327 -27.41 5.07 -25.58
C VAL A 327 -26.75 6.12 -26.48
N PHE A 328 -26.47 5.77 -27.73
CA PHE A 328 -25.90 6.71 -28.71
C PHE A 328 -26.77 7.96 -28.85
N ASP A 329 -28.09 7.81 -28.98
CA ASP A 329 -29.00 8.95 -29.09
C ASP A 329 -29.02 9.82 -27.82
N GLN A 330 -28.88 9.21 -26.63
CA GLN A 330 -28.79 9.96 -25.37
C GLN A 330 -27.52 10.80 -25.28
N VAL A 331 -26.40 10.33 -25.85
CA VAL A 331 -25.13 11.08 -25.93
C VAL A 331 -25.16 12.10 -27.07
N ASN A 332 -25.89 11.82 -28.15
CA ASN A 332 -25.98 12.66 -29.36
C ASN A 332 -27.09 13.72 -29.31
N LYS A 333 -27.42 14.25 -28.13
CA LYS A 333 -28.52 15.21 -27.91
C LYS A 333 -28.40 16.51 -28.72
N ASP A 334 -27.19 16.96 -29.00
CA ASP A 334 -26.91 18.18 -29.77
C ASP A 334 -26.55 17.90 -31.23
N GLY A 335 -26.67 16.64 -31.69
CA GLY A 335 -26.52 16.27 -33.09
C GLY A 335 -25.09 16.35 -33.63
N TRP A 336 -24.08 16.11 -32.79
CA TRP A 336 -22.67 16.07 -33.21
C TRP A 336 -22.36 14.96 -34.22
N SER A 337 -23.21 13.93 -34.30
CA SER A 337 -23.14 12.86 -35.31
C SER A 337 -24.54 12.34 -35.66
N SER A 338 -24.62 11.23 -36.41
CA SER A 338 -25.87 10.57 -36.79
C SER A 338 -25.74 9.05 -36.72
N ARG A 339 -26.87 8.36 -36.54
CA ARG A 339 -26.91 6.89 -36.62
C ARG A 339 -26.39 6.37 -37.96
N SER A 340 -26.64 7.09 -39.05
CA SER A 340 -26.12 6.71 -40.38
C SER A 340 -24.60 6.80 -40.44
N ALA A 341 -23.98 7.83 -39.84
CA ALA A 341 -22.53 7.92 -39.75
C ALA A 341 -21.94 6.80 -38.88
N LEU A 342 -22.58 6.48 -37.75
CA LEU A 342 -22.18 5.35 -36.89
C LEU A 342 -22.26 4.02 -37.64
N GLN A 343 -23.38 3.72 -38.28
CA GLN A 343 -23.56 2.51 -39.09
C GLN A 343 -22.58 2.45 -40.26
N GLY A 344 -22.31 3.57 -40.92
CA GLY A 344 -21.31 3.68 -41.98
C GLY A 344 -19.89 3.40 -41.49
N CYS A 345 -19.55 3.78 -40.26
CA CYS A 345 -18.27 3.49 -39.64
C CYS A 345 -18.10 1.98 -39.31
N ILE A 346 -19.15 1.35 -38.78
CA ILE A 346 -19.15 -0.08 -38.44
C ILE A 346 -19.07 -0.92 -39.72
N GLY A 347 -19.87 -0.56 -40.73
CA GLY A 347 -19.98 -1.27 -42.00
C GLY A 347 -20.65 -2.64 -41.86
N GLN A 348 -20.51 -3.47 -42.91
CA GLN A 348 -21.09 -4.82 -42.93
C GLN A 348 -20.29 -5.78 -42.05
N GLN A 349 -20.98 -6.55 -41.21
CA GLN A 349 -20.36 -7.42 -40.22
C GLN A 349 -20.00 -8.80 -40.77
N ASP A 350 -20.72 -9.28 -41.79
CA ASP A 350 -20.58 -10.61 -42.38
C ASP A 350 -19.66 -10.67 -43.60
N ALA A 351 -19.23 -9.50 -44.09
CA ALA A 351 -18.29 -9.38 -45.20
C ALA A 351 -16.93 -10.01 -44.86
N ASP A 352 -16.38 -10.83 -45.76
CA ASP A 352 -14.98 -11.29 -45.67
C ASP A 352 -14.03 -10.19 -46.19
N ALA A 353 -14.04 -9.06 -45.49
CA ALA A 353 -13.28 -7.88 -45.84
C ALA A 353 -12.67 -7.25 -44.59
N ASP A 354 -11.54 -6.60 -44.79
CA ASP A 354 -10.81 -5.86 -43.76
C ASP A 354 -11.68 -4.73 -43.18
N GLN A 355 -11.47 -4.44 -41.90
CA GLN A 355 -12.08 -3.32 -41.20
C GLN A 355 -10.92 -2.47 -40.63
N PRO A 356 -10.68 -1.25 -41.16
CA PRO A 356 -9.49 -0.47 -40.84
C PRO A 356 -9.28 -0.14 -39.35
N ILE A 357 -10.37 0.06 -38.60
CA ILE A 357 -10.32 0.35 -37.16
C ILE A 357 -9.89 -0.90 -36.40
N MET A 358 -10.41 -2.08 -36.76
CA MET A 358 -10.05 -3.35 -36.13
C MET A 358 -8.63 -3.81 -36.50
N ASP A 359 -8.21 -3.58 -37.74
CA ASP A 359 -6.82 -3.83 -38.14
C ASP A 359 -5.84 -2.93 -37.38
N ALA A 360 -6.23 -1.67 -37.13
CA ALA A 360 -5.46 -0.77 -36.28
C ALA A 360 -5.38 -1.28 -34.83
N GLN A 361 -6.44 -1.90 -34.29
CA GLN A 361 -6.38 -2.55 -32.97
C GLN A 361 -5.39 -3.71 -32.94
N LEU A 362 -5.46 -4.63 -33.93
CA LEU A 362 -4.53 -5.76 -34.03
C LEU A 362 -3.07 -5.30 -34.18
N ALA A 363 -2.83 -4.20 -34.90
CA ALA A 363 -1.51 -3.61 -35.04
C ALA A 363 -1.01 -3.00 -33.72
N ALA A 364 -1.82 -2.16 -33.07
CA ALA A 364 -1.47 -1.52 -31.80
C ALA A 364 -1.29 -2.53 -30.66
N GLN A 365 -2.06 -3.63 -30.67
CA GLN A 365 -2.01 -4.68 -29.66
C GLN A 365 -0.64 -5.37 -29.64
N LYS A 366 -0.03 -5.61 -30.81
CA LYS A 366 1.30 -6.22 -30.93
C LYS A 366 2.43 -5.37 -30.34
N GLY A 367 2.20 -4.06 -30.20
CA GLY A 367 3.23 -3.10 -29.84
C GLY A 367 4.20 -2.79 -30.99
N ASP A 368 5.27 -2.06 -30.68
CA ASP A 368 6.32 -1.69 -31.60
C ASP A 368 7.69 -1.80 -30.90
N ASP A 369 8.47 -2.80 -31.32
CA ASP A 369 9.82 -3.07 -30.82
C ASP A 369 10.76 -1.85 -30.96
N LYS A 370 10.52 -0.96 -31.93
CA LYS A 370 11.36 0.23 -32.16
C LYS A 370 11.12 1.32 -31.13
N THR A 371 9.89 1.42 -30.62
CA THR A 371 9.50 2.40 -29.60
C THR A 371 9.59 1.82 -28.20
N GLY A 372 9.79 0.50 -28.07
CA GLY A 372 9.79 -0.21 -26.78
C GLY A 372 8.39 -0.54 -26.27
N GLU A 373 7.37 -0.36 -27.12
CA GLU A 373 5.99 -0.71 -26.79
C GLU A 373 5.83 -2.22 -26.81
N GLY A 374 5.62 -2.82 -25.63
CA GLY A 374 5.36 -4.26 -25.52
C GLY A 374 4.02 -4.66 -26.14
N GLU A 375 3.73 -5.96 -26.17
CA GLU A 375 2.39 -6.47 -26.55
C GLU A 375 1.36 -6.25 -25.42
N VAL A 376 0.10 -5.94 -25.76
CA VAL A 376 -1.04 -6.08 -24.82
C VAL A 376 -1.69 -7.45 -25.03
N PHE A 377 -1.67 -8.29 -24.00
CA PHE A 377 -2.48 -9.51 -23.95
C PHE A 377 -3.27 -9.66 -22.64
N ILE A 378 -3.04 -8.78 -21.67
CA ILE A 378 -3.72 -8.75 -20.37
C ILE A 378 -4.71 -7.60 -20.37
N LEU A 379 -5.93 -7.83 -19.88
CA LEU A 379 -6.93 -6.78 -19.69
C LEU A 379 -7.35 -6.66 -18.22
N PRO A 380 -7.77 -5.47 -17.79
CA PRO A 380 -7.60 -4.20 -18.50
C PRO A 380 -6.15 -3.69 -18.42
N THR A 381 -5.68 -2.97 -19.45
CA THR A 381 -4.32 -2.41 -19.50
C THR A 381 -4.36 -0.92 -19.76
N ILE A 382 -3.52 -0.14 -19.09
CA ILE A 382 -3.32 1.29 -19.38
C ILE A 382 -1.89 1.45 -19.90
N ARG A 383 -1.69 2.27 -20.93
CA ARG A 383 -0.34 2.71 -21.35
C ARG A 383 -0.22 4.21 -21.17
N ILE A 384 0.92 4.66 -20.67
CA ILE A 384 1.23 6.08 -20.46
C ILE A 384 2.58 6.35 -21.12
N ASN A 385 2.58 7.20 -22.14
CA ASN A 385 3.74 7.50 -22.96
C ASN A 385 4.46 6.22 -23.42
N SER A 386 3.71 5.28 -23.99
CA SER A 386 4.19 4.00 -24.53
C SER A 386 4.62 2.93 -23.51
N VAL A 387 4.53 3.21 -22.20
CA VAL A 387 4.88 2.29 -21.11
C VAL A 387 3.62 1.73 -20.45
N GLN A 388 3.56 0.42 -20.18
CA GLN A 388 2.38 -0.17 -19.53
C GLN A 388 2.34 0.20 -18.04
N TYR A 389 1.19 0.67 -17.59
CA TYR A 389 0.94 0.93 -16.17
C TYR A 389 0.75 -0.40 -15.44
N ARG A 390 1.51 -0.57 -14.35
CA ARG A 390 1.35 -1.64 -13.36
C ARG A 390 0.89 -1.07 -12.04
N GLY A 391 -0.21 -1.60 -11.51
CA GLY A 391 -0.86 -1.21 -10.26
C GLY A 391 -2.37 -1.41 -10.37
N LYS A 392 -3.10 -1.26 -9.26
CA LYS A 392 -4.56 -1.42 -9.27
C LYS A 392 -5.22 -0.37 -10.17
N MET A 393 -6.37 -0.75 -10.74
CA MET A 393 -7.19 0.12 -11.57
C MET A 393 -8.12 0.97 -10.70
N ALA A 394 -7.61 2.11 -10.24
CA ALA A 394 -8.39 3.06 -9.47
C ALA A 394 -7.99 4.50 -9.82
N THR A 395 -8.95 5.42 -9.66
CA THR A 395 -8.81 6.81 -10.11
C THR A 395 -7.56 7.49 -9.54
N ALA A 396 -7.27 7.30 -8.25
CA ALA A 396 -6.14 7.97 -7.60
C ALA A 396 -4.79 7.47 -8.13
N GLU A 397 -4.63 6.16 -8.29
CA GLU A 397 -3.39 5.52 -8.72
C GLU A 397 -3.12 5.74 -10.22
N VAL A 398 -4.16 5.64 -11.06
CA VAL A 398 -4.04 5.95 -12.49
C VAL A 398 -3.77 7.44 -12.72
N LEU A 399 -4.48 8.32 -12.01
CA LEU A 399 -4.21 9.76 -12.09
C LEU A 399 -2.78 10.07 -11.67
N ARG A 400 -2.28 9.45 -10.59
CA ARG A 400 -0.88 9.59 -10.16
C ARG A 400 0.09 9.20 -11.26
N ALA A 401 -0.13 8.07 -11.92
CA ALA A 401 0.74 7.60 -13.00
C ALA A 401 0.72 8.57 -14.20
N ILE A 402 -0.45 9.01 -14.65
CA ILE A 402 -0.57 9.99 -15.74
C ILE A 402 0.14 11.29 -15.37
N CYS A 403 -0.05 11.77 -14.13
CA CYS A 403 0.59 12.97 -13.61
C CYS A 403 2.11 12.85 -13.54
N ALA A 404 2.62 11.67 -13.20
CA ALA A 404 4.05 11.37 -13.23
C ALA A 404 4.61 11.36 -14.65
N GLY A 405 3.78 11.20 -15.70
CA GLY A 405 4.19 11.26 -17.11
C GLY A 405 4.44 12.69 -17.63
N PHE A 406 4.08 13.74 -16.90
CA PHE A 406 4.33 15.12 -17.32
C PHE A 406 5.78 15.55 -17.10
N ALA A 407 6.31 16.33 -18.04
CA ALA A 407 7.57 17.05 -17.88
C ALA A 407 7.44 18.16 -16.82
N ALA A 408 8.55 18.44 -16.13
CA ALA A 408 8.59 19.47 -15.10
C ALA A 408 8.03 20.82 -15.61
N GLY A 409 7.14 21.43 -14.82
CA GLY A 409 6.48 22.70 -15.16
C GLY A 409 5.16 22.57 -15.93
N ASN A 410 4.82 21.38 -16.44
CA ASN A 410 3.59 21.13 -17.22
C ASN A 410 2.53 20.32 -16.50
N THR A 411 2.77 19.97 -15.24
CA THR A 411 1.82 19.19 -14.43
C THR A 411 0.54 19.99 -14.19
N PRO A 412 -0.64 19.50 -14.62
CA PRO A 412 -1.92 20.17 -14.42
C PRO A 412 -2.33 20.34 -12.96
N GLU A 413 -3.29 21.24 -12.69
CA GLU A 413 -3.84 21.42 -11.33
C GLU A 413 -4.55 20.16 -10.83
N THR A 414 -5.24 19.41 -11.71
CA THR A 414 -5.91 18.14 -11.39
C THR A 414 -4.96 17.14 -10.72
N CYS A 415 -3.67 17.19 -11.08
CA CYS A 415 -2.66 16.31 -10.52
C CYS A 415 -2.36 16.56 -9.04
N SER A 416 -2.72 17.72 -8.51
CA SER A 416 -2.61 18.00 -7.07
C SER A 416 -3.42 17.01 -6.21
N LYS A 417 -4.50 16.44 -6.76
CA LYS A 417 -5.34 15.42 -6.12
C LYS A 417 -4.69 14.03 -6.03
N ALA A 418 -3.59 13.80 -6.76
CA ALA A 418 -2.96 12.48 -6.88
C ALA A 418 -1.60 12.34 -6.16
N VAL A 419 -1.07 13.42 -5.62
CA VAL A 419 0.23 13.44 -4.94
C VAL A 419 0.05 12.98 -3.49
N ASP A 420 0.83 11.97 -3.07
CA ASP A 420 0.98 11.68 -1.64
C ASP A 420 1.65 12.84 -0.94
N ASP A 421 1.18 13.19 0.25
CA ASP A 421 1.75 14.27 1.04
C ASP A 421 3.29 14.11 1.16
N PRO A 422 4.09 15.00 0.54
CA PRO A 422 5.56 14.90 0.54
C PRO A 422 6.18 15.06 1.93
N CYS A 423 5.38 15.47 2.92
CA CYS A 423 5.74 15.58 4.34
C CYS A 423 5.42 14.32 5.15
N MET A 424 4.75 13.32 4.55
CA MET A 424 4.56 12.02 5.19
C MET A 424 5.91 11.36 5.51
N GLN A 425 5.94 10.59 6.59
CA GLN A 425 7.15 9.92 7.06
C GLN A 425 7.75 9.01 5.98
N GLY A 426 8.89 9.41 5.41
CA GLY A 426 9.56 8.72 4.30
C GLY A 426 9.38 9.36 2.92
N GLY A 427 8.56 10.40 2.77
CA GLY A 427 8.44 11.24 1.57
C GLY A 427 9.68 12.11 1.34
N LYS A 428 9.84 12.68 0.13
CA LYS A 428 11.04 13.46 -0.24
C LYS A 428 11.24 14.68 0.68
N GLY A 429 10.17 15.43 0.99
CA GLY A 429 10.23 16.58 1.89
C GLY A 429 10.57 16.19 3.33
N TYR A 430 10.00 15.07 3.82
CA TYR A 430 10.37 14.48 5.10
C TYR A 430 11.86 14.07 5.14
N GLN A 431 12.38 13.44 4.08
CA GLN A 431 13.77 12.97 4.00
C GLN A 431 14.78 14.13 3.97
N GLU A 432 14.50 15.20 3.23
CA GLU A 432 15.35 16.40 3.20
C GLU A 432 15.40 17.09 4.56
N CYS A 433 14.30 17.08 5.33
CA CYS A 433 14.27 17.59 6.69
C CYS A 433 14.99 16.68 7.69
N SER A 434 14.83 15.35 7.57
CA SER A 434 15.45 14.40 8.49
C SER A 434 16.95 14.15 8.25
N ALA A 435 17.50 14.61 7.12
CA ALA A 435 18.94 14.60 6.84
C ALA A 435 19.70 15.78 7.48
N ARG A 436 19.00 16.78 8.03
CA ARG A 436 19.61 17.94 8.70
C ARG A 436 19.63 17.74 10.22
N THR A 437 20.76 18.05 10.85
CA THR A 437 21.04 17.76 12.27
C THR A 437 20.86 18.97 13.19
N ASP A 438 20.36 20.10 12.69
CA ASP A 438 20.27 21.37 13.43
C ASP A 438 19.01 21.47 14.33
N GLY A 439 18.07 20.52 14.23
CA GLY A 439 16.85 20.48 15.04
C GLY A 439 15.83 21.58 14.74
N LYS A 440 16.05 22.38 13.68
CA LYS A 440 15.24 23.58 13.35
C LYS A 440 14.49 23.48 12.02
N THR A 441 14.22 22.26 11.56
CA THR A 441 13.66 21.99 10.23
C THR A 441 12.47 21.05 10.27
N GLN A 442 11.33 21.48 9.71
CA GLN A 442 10.14 20.65 9.51
C GLN A 442 9.66 20.72 8.06
N ALA A 443 9.16 19.60 7.54
CA ALA A 443 8.59 19.51 6.20
C ALA A 443 7.16 20.07 6.23
N SER A 444 6.85 21.05 5.37
CA SER A 444 5.49 21.59 5.20
C SER A 444 4.99 21.43 3.76
N SER A 445 3.73 21.02 3.62
CA SER A 445 3.00 20.92 2.35
C SER A 445 2.23 22.19 1.97
N ALA A 446 2.43 23.30 2.71
CA ALA A 446 1.70 24.55 2.47
C ALA A 446 2.59 25.78 2.31
N LEU A 447 2.41 26.42 1.15
CA LEU A 447 2.45 27.84 0.83
C LEU A 447 3.30 28.76 1.73
N LEU A 448 4.46 29.19 1.23
CA LEU A 448 5.11 30.41 1.71
C LEU A 448 5.41 31.31 0.50
N LEU A 449 4.58 32.36 0.35
CA LEU A 449 4.88 33.76 -0.03
C LEU A 449 3.81 34.40 -0.94
N PRO A 450 3.63 35.75 -0.86
CA PRO A 450 2.51 36.44 -1.49
C PRO A 450 2.66 36.55 -3.01
N ALA A 451 1.51 36.56 -3.68
CA ALA A 451 1.23 36.84 -5.08
C ALA A 451 2.35 37.51 -5.92
N ALA A 452 3.17 36.71 -6.60
CA ALA A 452 3.56 36.83 -8.01
C ALA A 452 4.76 35.92 -8.30
N ARG A 453 4.61 35.00 -9.27
CA ARG A 453 5.60 34.02 -9.76
C ARG A 453 6.04 32.92 -8.77
N GLN A 454 5.46 31.72 -8.90
CA GLN A 454 6.18 30.52 -9.35
C GLN A 454 5.30 29.26 -9.35
N GLN A 455 5.20 28.64 -10.53
CA GLN A 455 5.10 27.19 -10.70
C GLN A 455 6.15 26.49 -9.84
N LEU A 456 5.79 25.35 -9.23
CA LEU A 456 6.51 24.51 -8.26
C LEU A 456 6.12 24.78 -6.80
N ARG A 457 5.07 24.11 -6.33
CA ARG A 457 4.96 23.81 -4.89
C ARG A 457 5.88 22.64 -4.57
N SER A 458 7.17 22.92 -4.49
CA SER A 458 8.12 22.05 -3.80
C SER A 458 7.86 22.14 -2.30
N ALA A 459 7.89 21.01 -1.59
CA ALA A 459 7.94 20.99 -0.13
C ALA A 459 9.11 21.90 0.32
N ALA A 460 8.80 22.93 1.11
CA ALA A 460 9.81 23.85 1.62
C ALA A 460 10.12 23.47 3.06
N CYS A 461 11.41 23.23 3.32
CA CYS A 461 11.94 23.15 4.67
C CYS A 461 11.80 24.54 5.33
N ILE A 462 10.94 24.67 6.35
CA ILE A 462 10.90 25.92 7.12
C ILE A 462 12.19 25.95 7.95
N THR A 463 13.01 26.96 7.70
CA THR A 463 14.29 27.19 8.38
C THR A 463 14.28 28.57 9.01
N GLY A 464 15.03 28.75 10.11
CA GLY A 464 15.26 30.08 10.68
C GLY A 464 14.11 30.64 11.52
N ILE A 465 13.37 29.80 12.26
CA ILE A 465 12.48 30.28 13.33
C ILE A 465 13.33 31.12 14.31
N PRO A 466 13.03 32.42 14.50
CA PRO A 466 13.81 33.28 15.38
C PRO A 466 13.80 32.77 16.82
N ASP A 467 14.99 32.69 17.43
CA ASP A 467 15.14 32.40 18.85
C ASP A 467 15.08 33.70 19.66
N GLU A 468 13.88 34.17 19.95
CA GLU A 468 13.67 35.40 20.73
C GLU A 468 14.13 35.25 22.19
N CYS A 469 14.14 34.04 22.75
CA CYS A 469 14.72 33.82 24.09
C CYS A 469 16.24 33.96 24.09
N GLY A 470 16.91 33.70 22.96
CA GLY A 470 18.34 33.98 22.78
C GLY A 470 18.68 35.47 22.68
N ALA A 471 17.70 36.33 22.36
CA ALA A 471 17.86 37.78 22.22
C ALA A 471 17.13 38.53 23.34
N ASP A 472 17.87 38.97 24.37
CA ASP A 472 17.32 39.70 25.53
C ASP A 472 16.20 38.95 26.27
N TYR A 473 16.27 37.60 26.28
CA TYR A 473 15.31 36.72 26.94
C TYR A 473 13.85 37.00 26.53
N GLY A 474 13.59 37.44 25.29
CA GLY A 474 12.26 37.81 24.82
C GLY A 474 11.61 38.97 25.58
N GLY A 475 12.37 39.74 26.35
CA GLY A 475 11.83 40.74 27.30
C GLY A 475 11.22 40.13 28.57
N CYS A 476 11.38 38.82 28.78
CA CYS A 476 10.97 38.14 30.00
C CYS A 476 11.95 38.37 31.16
N TRP A 477 11.47 38.15 32.40
CA TRP A 477 12.31 38.24 33.59
C TRP A 477 13.54 37.34 33.50
N HIS A 478 14.70 37.85 33.87
CA HIS A 478 15.94 37.09 33.98
C HIS A 478 16.80 37.59 35.14
N VAL A 479 17.62 36.73 35.71
CA VAL A 479 18.54 37.07 36.81
C VAL A 479 19.74 36.11 36.85
N GLU A 480 20.86 36.56 37.39
CA GLU A 480 21.95 35.68 37.81
C GLU A 480 21.98 35.55 39.34
N LEU A 481 21.92 34.31 39.84
CA LEU A 481 21.96 33.98 41.27
C LEU A 481 23.11 33.01 41.56
N LYS A 482 23.64 33.06 42.78
CA LYS A 482 24.66 32.10 43.22
C LYS A 482 24.00 30.89 43.87
N VAL A 483 24.11 29.73 43.22
CA VAL A 483 23.64 28.45 43.75
C VAL A 483 24.87 27.65 44.18
N GLY A 484 24.99 27.35 45.48
CA GLY A 484 26.16 26.61 46.00
C GLY A 484 27.50 27.32 45.77
N GLY A 485 27.50 28.66 45.72
CA GLY A 485 28.69 29.48 45.47
C GLY A 485 29.06 29.65 43.98
N LYS A 486 28.37 28.98 43.05
CA LYS A 486 28.56 29.14 41.61
C LYS A 486 27.50 30.08 41.02
N PRO A 487 27.86 31.02 40.14
CA PRO A 487 26.88 31.84 39.43
C PRO A 487 26.09 30.99 38.44
N GLN A 488 24.77 31.17 38.42
CA GLN A 488 23.86 30.49 37.51
C GLN A 488 22.78 31.49 37.04
N ALA A 489 22.53 31.51 35.73
CA ALA A 489 21.52 32.35 35.11
C ALA A 489 20.16 31.63 35.09
N PHE A 490 19.10 32.38 35.37
CA PHE A 490 17.71 31.93 35.30
C PHE A 490 16.91 32.91 34.45
N SER A 491 16.02 32.39 33.62
CA SER A 491 15.12 33.19 32.79
C SER A 491 13.72 32.60 32.81
N ALA A 492 12.72 33.48 32.71
CA ALA A 492 11.33 33.12 32.51
C ALA A 492 10.96 32.93 31.04
N CYS A 493 11.88 33.19 30.09
CA CYS A 493 11.60 32.98 28.67
C CYS A 493 11.57 31.49 28.35
N LYS A 494 10.41 31.00 27.91
CA LYS A 494 10.24 29.65 27.39
C LYS A 494 9.86 29.75 25.92
N ASP A 495 10.66 29.14 25.05
CA ASP A 495 10.31 29.04 23.65
C ASP A 495 9.01 28.22 23.48
N ASN A 496 8.20 28.60 22.49
CA ASN A 496 6.99 27.88 22.16
C ASN A 496 7.21 26.93 20.98
N LEU A 497 8.46 26.50 20.73
CA LEU A 497 8.78 25.67 19.58
C LEU A 497 7.94 24.38 19.55
N ALA A 498 7.72 23.77 20.72
CA ALA A 498 6.85 22.61 20.87
C ALA A 498 5.37 22.90 20.51
N ALA A 499 4.86 24.11 20.78
CA ALA A 499 3.50 24.50 20.43
C ALA A 499 3.35 24.79 18.93
N TYR A 500 4.39 25.37 18.30
CA TYR A 500 4.45 25.49 16.84
C TYR A 500 4.50 24.11 16.16
N GLN A 501 5.28 23.18 16.70
CA GLN A 501 5.36 21.80 16.21
C GLN A 501 4.00 21.10 16.26
N ASP A 502 3.25 21.28 17.36
CA ASP A 502 1.92 20.70 17.57
C ASP A 502 0.85 21.31 16.65
N ALA A 503 0.80 22.64 16.54
CA ALA A 503 -0.13 23.34 15.64
C ALA A 503 0.08 22.93 14.18
N LEU A 504 1.34 22.79 13.74
CA LEU A 504 1.68 22.32 12.40
C LEU A 504 1.35 20.84 12.20
N ALA A 505 1.54 19.99 13.21
CA ALA A 505 1.16 18.58 13.16
C ALA A 505 -0.35 18.37 12.97
N HIS A 506 -1.15 19.34 13.41
CA HIS A 506 -2.61 19.33 13.30
C HIS A 506 -3.16 20.23 12.19
N GLY A 507 -2.31 20.77 11.31
CA GLY A 507 -2.72 21.60 10.18
C GLY A 507 -3.35 22.94 10.58
N GLN A 508 -3.03 23.43 11.78
CA GLN A 508 -3.55 24.70 12.30
C GLN A 508 -2.66 25.88 11.88
N PRO A 509 -3.25 27.06 11.62
CA PRO A 509 -2.48 28.25 11.29
C PRO A 509 -1.62 28.69 12.49
N VAL A 510 -0.32 28.88 12.25
CA VAL A 510 0.66 29.27 13.27
C VAL A 510 0.77 30.78 13.49
N ASP A 511 0.10 31.58 12.66
CA ASP A 511 0.13 33.05 12.73
C ASP A 511 -0.39 33.60 14.07
N GLY A 512 -1.11 32.78 14.84
CA GLY A 512 -1.63 33.13 16.18
C GLY A 512 -0.82 32.56 17.35
N VAL A 513 0.22 31.76 17.12
CA VAL A 513 1.06 31.20 18.19
C VAL A 513 2.18 32.21 18.47
N PRO A 514 2.39 32.67 19.71
CA PRO A 514 3.52 33.56 20.03
C PRO A 514 4.84 32.77 20.03
N LEU A 515 5.95 33.37 19.60
CA LEU A 515 7.28 32.72 19.48
C LEU A 515 7.84 32.24 20.84
N HIS A 516 7.50 32.93 21.92
CA HIS A 516 7.88 32.57 23.28
C HIS A 516 6.77 32.94 24.28
N THR A 517 6.86 32.41 25.49
CA THR A 517 6.02 32.81 26.64
C THR A 517 6.88 33.10 27.86
N CYS A 518 6.48 34.09 28.68
CA CYS A 518 7.16 34.40 29.94
C CYS A 518 6.56 33.61 31.10
N THR A 519 7.18 32.48 31.47
CA THR A 519 6.76 31.62 32.58
C THR A 519 7.92 31.38 33.55
N CYS A 520 7.71 31.62 34.85
CA CYS A 520 8.77 31.43 35.85
C CYS A 520 9.26 29.98 35.94
N PRO A 521 10.57 29.75 36.16
CA PRO A 521 11.12 28.40 36.32
C PRO A 521 10.54 27.65 37.55
N PRO A 522 10.62 26.30 37.59
CA PRO A 522 9.97 25.47 38.61
C PRO A 522 10.25 25.84 40.08
N CYS A 523 11.49 26.22 40.42
CA CYS A 523 11.90 26.63 41.76
C CYS A 523 11.53 28.09 42.13
N PHE A 524 10.82 28.79 41.26
CA PHE A 524 10.47 30.18 41.43
C PHE A 524 8.95 30.37 41.38
N THR A 525 8.48 31.37 42.11
CA THR A 525 7.07 31.79 42.14
C THR A 525 6.96 33.13 41.42
N ALA A 526 5.95 33.25 40.57
CA ALA A 526 5.62 34.51 39.91
C ALA A 526 5.03 35.50 40.93
N VAL A 527 5.57 36.70 40.96
CA VAL A 527 5.10 37.81 41.79
C VAL A 527 5.00 39.05 40.89
N GLU A 528 3.85 39.70 40.88
CA GLU A 528 3.70 40.95 40.14
C GLU A 528 4.37 42.10 40.91
N LYS A 529 5.28 42.81 40.24
CA LYS A 529 5.87 44.05 40.74
C LYS A 529 5.81 45.11 39.66
N GLY A 530 5.02 46.16 39.88
CA GLY A 530 4.98 47.33 39.00
C GLY A 530 4.46 47.05 37.58
N GLY A 531 3.60 46.04 37.40
CA GLY A 531 3.04 45.67 36.09
C GLY A 531 3.87 44.68 35.28
N ALA A 532 4.98 44.15 35.82
CA ALA A 532 5.77 43.08 35.22
C ALA A 532 5.86 41.85 36.15
N VAL A 533 5.90 40.65 35.55
CA VAL A 533 6.05 39.38 36.28
C VAL A 533 7.51 39.22 36.70
N SER A 534 7.77 39.20 38.01
CA SER A 534 9.08 38.91 38.59
C SER A 534 9.08 37.54 39.25
N CYS A 535 10.11 36.74 39.02
CA CYS A 535 10.21 35.41 39.62
C CYS A 535 11.04 35.45 40.91
N THR A 536 10.53 34.88 42.01
CA THR A 536 11.25 34.82 43.31
C THR A 536 11.46 33.37 43.76
N PRO A 537 12.63 32.98 44.29
CA PRO A 537 12.88 31.61 44.74
C PRO A 537 11.88 31.15 45.81
N LYS A 538 11.36 29.92 45.68
CA LYS A 538 10.47 29.28 46.65
C LYS A 538 11.18 28.86 47.94
N CYS A 539 12.48 28.58 47.85
CA CYS A 539 13.36 28.17 48.93
C CYS A 539 14.83 28.46 48.55
N ASP A 540 15.79 28.11 49.41
CA ASP A 540 17.19 28.15 49.03
C ASP A 540 17.44 27.19 47.85
N LEU A 541 17.88 27.76 46.73
CA LEU A 541 18.08 27.05 45.47
C LEU A 541 19.11 25.91 45.59
N ARG A 542 19.94 25.87 46.64
CA ARG A 542 20.84 24.73 46.94
C ARG A 542 20.10 23.45 47.27
N TYR A 543 18.87 23.56 47.73
CA TYR A 543 18.03 22.45 48.16
C TYR A 543 16.76 22.32 47.30
N CYS A 544 16.67 23.07 46.21
CA CYS A 544 15.57 22.94 45.25
C CYS A 544 16.00 22.09 44.07
N ASP A 545 15.21 21.06 43.77
CA ASP A 545 15.35 20.35 42.51
C ASP A 545 14.86 21.26 41.37
N LEU A 546 15.82 21.72 40.55
CA LEU A 546 15.58 22.73 39.51
C LEU A 546 14.67 22.24 38.39
N ASP A 547 14.52 20.93 38.20
CA ASP A 547 13.71 20.33 37.14
C ASP A 547 12.24 20.18 37.56
N VAL A 548 12.00 19.79 38.82
CA VAL A 548 10.63 19.53 39.33
C VAL A 548 10.11 20.63 40.28
N GLY A 549 10.96 21.53 40.76
CA GLY A 549 10.57 22.64 41.63
C GLY A 549 10.27 22.27 43.09
N LEU A 550 10.79 21.13 43.56
CA LEU A 550 10.58 20.61 44.92
C LEU A 550 11.73 21.01 45.85
N CYS A 551 11.41 21.52 47.03
CA CYS A 551 12.39 21.94 48.03
C CYS A 551 12.63 20.84 49.08
N HIS A 552 13.88 20.48 49.29
CA HIS A 552 14.32 19.55 50.34
C HIS A 552 14.72 20.30 51.63
N ALA A 553 14.61 19.64 52.78
CA ALA A 553 15.01 20.20 54.07
C ALA A 553 16.54 20.08 54.31
N GLU A 554 17.13 21.08 54.97
CA GLU A 554 18.58 21.12 55.27
C GLU A 554 19.02 19.99 56.23
N PRO A 555 20.24 19.42 56.06
CA PRO A 555 20.81 18.50 57.04
C PRO A 555 21.39 19.30 58.22
N GLY A 556 20.62 19.48 59.29
CA GLY A 556 21.14 20.13 60.51
C GLY A 556 20.15 20.64 61.56
N SER A 557 18.84 20.57 61.35
CA SER A 557 17.84 20.94 62.37
C SER A 557 17.20 19.66 62.94
N GLY A 558 17.45 19.38 64.23
CA GLY A 558 17.17 18.12 64.95
C GLY A 558 15.70 17.71 65.06
N GLY A 559 15.34 16.55 65.61
CA GLY A 559 16.09 15.50 66.31
C GLY A 559 15.17 14.31 66.60
N GLY A 560 15.74 13.14 66.91
CA GLY A 560 15.00 11.95 67.37
C GLY A 560 15.01 10.74 66.42
N GLY A 561 16.17 10.32 65.92
CA GLY A 561 16.29 9.07 65.16
C GLY A 561 16.43 7.85 66.08
N LEU A 562 15.56 6.87 65.93
CA LEU A 562 15.63 5.56 66.58
C LEU A 562 17.02 4.91 66.34
N GLY A 563 17.67 4.48 67.43
CA GLY A 563 19.01 3.91 67.39
C GLY A 563 19.11 2.71 66.45
N ALA A 564 20.27 2.57 65.78
CA ALA A 564 20.52 1.59 64.72
C ALA A 564 20.15 0.13 65.05
N GLY A 565 20.09 -0.24 66.33
CA GLY A 565 19.59 -1.54 66.78
C GLY A 565 18.09 -1.77 66.54
N ALA A 566 17.24 -0.73 66.62
CA ALA A 566 15.80 -0.84 66.42
C ALA A 566 15.43 -1.04 64.94
N VAL A 567 16.18 -0.40 64.04
CA VAL A 567 15.98 -0.55 62.58
C VAL A 567 16.37 -1.96 62.12
N ALA A 568 17.43 -2.54 62.68
CA ALA A 568 17.83 -3.91 62.37
C ALA A 568 16.75 -4.94 62.79
N VAL A 569 16.10 -4.76 63.94
CA VAL A 569 15.03 -5.65 64.41
C VAL A 569 13.79 -5.55 63.53
N ILE A 570 13.42 -4.34 63.07
CA ILE A 570 12.27 -4.14 62.18
C ILE A 570 12.52 -4.77 60.81
N VAL A 571 13.73 -4.61 60.26
CA VAL A 571 14.08 -5.22 58.97
C VAL A 571 14.08 -6.75 59.06
N ILE A 572 14.62 -7.33 60.14
CA ILE A 572 14.59 -8.79 60.34
C ILE A 572 13.15 -9.29 60.52
N ALA A 573 12.29 -8.56 61.24
CA ALA A 573 10.89 -8.93 61.41
C ALA A 573 10.11 -8.87 60.08
N VAL A 574 10.36 -7.85 59.26
CA VAL A 574 9.72 -7.72 57.93
C VAL A 574 10.18 -8.82 56.98
N VAL A 575 11.47 -9.16 56.97
CA VAL A 575 12.00 -10.26 56.16
C VAL A 575 11.45 -11.62 56.63
N ALA A 576 11.28 -11.83 57.94
CA ALA A 576 10.68 -13.06 58.47
C ALA A 576 9.19 -13.18 58.12
N ILE A 577 8.43 -12.08 58.17
CA ILE A 577 7.00 -12.07 57.82
C ILE A 577 6.80 -12.28 56.31
N LEU A 578 7.58 -11.58 55.47
CA LEU A 578 7.51 -11.73 54.01
C LEU A 578 8.03 -13.10 53.55
N GLY A 579 9.08 -13.61 54.19
CA GLY A 579 9.58 -14.97 53.95
C GLY A 579 8.59 -16.05 54.36
N GLY A 580 7.91 -15.88 55.50
CA GLY A 580 6.86 -16.78 55.97
C GLY A 580 5.61 -16.76 55.08
N ALA A 581 5.16 -15.58 54.65
CA ALA A 581 4.05 -15.43 53.71
C ALA A 581 4.38 -16.00 52.32
N GLY A 582 5.61 -15.81 51.84
CA GLY A 582 6.09 -16.41 50.60
C GLY A 582 6.19 -17.93 50.66
N TYR A 583 6.67 -18.49 51.77
CA TYR A 583 6.76 -19.95 51.96
C TYR A 583 5.38 -20.61 52.08
N LEU A 584 4.41 -19.96 52.75
CA LEU A 584 3.03 -20.42 52.81
C LEU A 584 2.33 -20.33 51.45
N ALA A 585 2.54 -19.26 50.69
CA ALA A 585 2.02 -19.12 49.32
C ALA A 585 2.63 -20.15 48.36
N TYR A 586 3.91 -20.49 48.54
CA TYR A 586 4.61 -21.54 47.78
C TYR A 586 4.06 -22.94 48.09
N GLN A 587 3.86 -23.28 49.37
CA GLN A 587 3.23 -24.53 49.80
C GLN A 587 1.77 -24.66 49.31
N TYR A 588 1.02 -23.56 49.28
CA TYR A 588 -0.35 -23.55 48.77
C TYR A 588 -0.42 -23.69 47.25
N ARG A 589 0.52 -23.09 46.51
CA ARG A 589 0.60 -23.22 45.04
C ARG A 589 1.12 -24.59 44.57
N ILE A 590 2.02 -25.25 45.30
CA ILE A 590 2.48 -26.58 44.90
C ILE A 590 1.42 -27.66 45.17
N ARG A 591 0.55 -27.48 46.18
CA ARG A 591 -0.62 -28.35 46.37
C ARG A 591 -1.69 -28.19 45.28
N SER A 592 -1.76 -27.07 44.57
CA SER A 592 -2.71 -26.84 43.47
C SER A 592 -2.17 -27.17 42.08
N ILE A 593 -0.87 -27.45 41.93
CA ILE A 593 -0.23 -27.89 40.67
C ILE A 593 0.15 -29.39 40.78
N MET A 594 -0.76 -30.22 41.30
CA MET A 594 -0.56 -31.67 41.35
C MET A 594 -1.85 -32.50 41.19
N GLN A 595 -2.80 -32.05 40.36
CA GLN A 595 -3.87 -32.92 39.82
C GLN A 595 -4.35 -32.56 38.40
N GLN A 596 -3.45 -32.21 37.46
CA GLN A 596 -3.86 -32.16 36.04
C GLN A 596 -2.82 -32.57 34.99
N GLU A 597 -1.77 -33.30 35.37
CA GLU A 597 -0.92 -34.02 34.40
C GLU A 597 -0.59 -35.44 34.88
N VAL A 598 -1.57 -36.35 34.79
CA VAL A 598 -1.29 -37.77 34.54
C VAL A 598 -2.39 -38.30 33.63
N ARG A 599 -2.35 -37.95 32.33
CA ARG A 599 -3.05 -38.74 31.27
C ARG A 599 -2.73 -38.41 29.80
N ALA A 600 -1.51 -37.98 29.44
CA ALA A 600 -1.21 -37.74 28.02
C ALA A 600 0.12 -38.29 27.48
N ILE A 601 0.81 -39.20 28.20
CA ILE A 601 1.94 -39.94 27.61
C ILE A 601 1.94 -41.40 28.13
N LEU A 602 1.07 -42.25 27.58
CA LEU A 602 1.22 -43.72 27.44
C LEU A 602 -0.11 -44.36 27.00
N ALA A 603 -0.44 -44.23 25.71
CA ALA A 603 -1.40 -45.11 25.05
C ALA A 603 -1.21 -45.07 23.52
N GLN A 604 0.02 -45.29 23.06
CA GLN A 604 0.30 -45.62 21.65
C GLN A 604 1.26 -46.81 21.53
N TYR A 605 1.16 -47.76 22.46
CA TYR A 605 1.73 -49.08 22.27
C TYR A 605 0.71 -50.15 22.65
N MET A 606 0.46 -51.00 21.64
CA MET A 606 -0.13 -52.34 21.67
C MET A 606 -1.65 -52.50 21.49
N HIS A 607 -1.95 -53.17 20.37
CA HIS A 607 -3.23 -53.74 19.95
C HIS A 607 -3.53 -55.07 20.66
N LEU A 608 -4.85 -55.30 20.94
CA LEU A 608 -5.71 -56.51 20.82
C LEU A 608 -5.17 -57.90 21.30
N PRO A 609 -5.99 -58.89 21.73
CA PRO A 609 -7.46 -59.03 21.73
C PRO A 609 -8.07 -59.60 23.05
N GLU A 610 -9.38 -59.90 22.98
CA GLU A 610 -10.31 -60.64 23.85
C GLU A 610 -9.72 -61.68 24.84
N THR A 611 -10.29 -61.78 26.04
CA THR A 611 -11.22 -62.87 26.44
C THR A 611 -11.49 -62.87 27.95
N ASP A 612 -12.78 -62.97 28.26
CA ASP A 612 -13.47 -63.59 29.40
C ASP A 612 -12.68 -64.07 30.61
N THR A 613 -13.13 -63.68 31.81
CA THR A 613 -13.89 -64.61 32.70
C THR A 613 -14.33 -63.90 33.99
N ASP A 614 -15.65 -63.72 34.09
CA ASP A 614 -16.52 -64.32 35.12
C ASP A 614 -16.21 -64.14 36.62
N ALA A 615 -17.18 -63.54 37.32
CA ALA A 615 -18.14 -64.26 38.19
C ALA A 615 -18.57 -63.41 39.39
N ASP A 616 -19.89 -63.15 39.43
CA ASP A 616 -20.79 -63.30 40.59
C ASP A 616 -20.26 -63.04 42.01
N LEU A 617 -20.94 -62.13 42.73
CA LEU A 617 -21.89 -62.56 43.78
C LEU A 617 -22.69 -61.36 44.29
N GLY A 618 -24.02 -61.41 44.13
CA GLY A 618 -24.93 -60.57 44.91
C GLY A 618 -24.99 -61.04 46.36
N ALA A 619 -25.18 -60.11 47.29
CA ALA A 619 -26.11 -60.27 48.41
C ALA A 619 -26.06 -59.06 49.35
N ALA A 620 -27.27 -58.50 49.53
CA ALA A 620 -27.88 -58.27 50.83
C ALA A 620 -27.40 -57.11 51.73
N LEU A 621 -28.35 -56.16 51.83
CA LEU A 621 -28.94 -55.69 53.09
C LEU A 621 -28.14 -54.71 53.96
N GLY A 622 -28.57 -53.44 53.87
CA GLY A 622 -29.39 -52.85 54.94
C GLY A 622 -28.63 -52.31 56.16
N GLY A 623 -28.79 -51.00 56.41
CA GLY A 623 -28.24 -50.40 57.63
C GLY A 623 -28.47 -48.90 57.75
N THR A 624 -29.74 -48.51 57.78
CA THR A 624 -30.27 -47.17 58.04
C THR A 624 -29.77 -46.48 59.33
N ARG A 625 -29.65 -45.13 59.24
CA ARG A 625 -30.15 -44.10 60.21
C ARG A 625 -29.50 -44.05 61.61
N LEU A 626 -29.39 -42.93 62.34
CA LEU A 626 -29.89 -41.54 62.33
C LEU A 626 -29.07 -40.79 63.41
N LYS A 627 -28.69 -39.52 63.15
CA LYS A 627 -28.97 -38.27 63.93
C LYS A 627 -28.77 -38.24 65.49
N PRO A 628 -28.83 -37.05 66.15
CA PRO A 628 -27.89 -35.91 66.19
C PRO A 628 -27.63 -35.45 67.66
N LEU A 629 -26.94 -34.32 67.88
CA LEU A 629 -27.40 -33.15 68.68
C LEU A 629 -26.24 -32.23 69.09
N ASP A 630 -26.41 -30.96 68.72
CA ASP A 630 -26.21 -29.69 69.44
C ASP A 630 -25.03 -29.45 70.39
N GLY A 631 -24.37 -28.30 70.15
CA GLY A 631 -24.06 -27.27 71.14
C GLY A 631 -22.80 -27.45 71.98
N VAL A 632 -21.84 -26.53 71.86
CA VAL A 632 -21.61 -25.36 72.74
C VAL A 632 -20.80 -24.33 71.96
#